data_AF-A0A7C7V706-F1
#
_entry.id   AF-A0A7C7V706-F1
#
_cell.length_a   1.000
_cell.length_b   1.000
_cell.length_c   1.000
_cell.angle_alpha   90.00
_cell.angle_beta   90.00
_cell.angle_gamma   90.00
#
_symmetry.space_group_name_H-M   'P 1'
#
loop_
_entity.id
_entity.type
_entity.pdbx_description
1 polymer ?
#
loop_
_entity_poly.entity_id
_entity_poly.type
_entity_poly.pdbx_seq_one_letter_code
_entity_poly.pdbx_strand_id
1 'polypeptide(L)'
;DDSATRAAVTAERAMLRRLQGGCLAPVAAWGRVEHGQLILTARVLSPDGRQKKEVMLAADPVEAEGVGLRVAEQLIAQGADELIRSARRAV
;
A
#
# COMPACT_ATOMS: atom_id res chain seq x y z
N ASP A 1 -5.51 -4.77 -23.22
CA ASP A 1 -5.23 -4.88 -21.78
C ASP A 1 -3.87 -4.29 -21.50
N ASP A 2 -3.81 -3.42 -20.49
CA ASP A 2 -2.64 -2.73 -19.94
C ASP A 2 -1.70 -3.61 -19.11
N SER A 3 -0.61 -4.21 -19.61
CA SER A 3 0.24 -5.06 -18.75
C SER A 3 0.90 -4.28 -17.61
N ALA A 4 1.33 -3.04 -17.86
CA ALA A 4 1.93 -2.16 -16.86
C ALA A 4 0.89 -1.72 -15.82
N THR A 5 -0.29 -1.29 -16.28
CA THR A 5 -1.44 -0.91 -15.45
C THR A 5 -1.89 -2.09 -14.59
N ARG A 6 -1.95 -3.29 -15.18
CA ARG A 6 -2.33 -4.52 -14.48
C ARG A 6 -1.35 -4.86 -13.35
N ALA A 7 -0.04 -4.76 -13.59
CA ALA A 7 0.96 -5.00 -12.55
C ALA A 7 0.85 -3.98 -11.41
N ALA A 8 0.75 -2.69 -11.74
CA ALA A 8 0.54 -1.62 -10.76
C ALA A 8 -0.69 -1.86 -9.88
N VAL A 9 -1.86 -2.04 -10.50
CA VAL A 9 -3.13 -2.24 -9.78
C VAL A 9 -3.14 -3.55 -8.99
N THR A 10 -2.50 -4.61 -9.49
CA THR A 10 -2.36 -5.87 -8.75
C THR A 10 -1.61 -5.65 -7.44
N ALA A 11 -0.49 -4.92 -7.47
CA ALA A 11 0.29 -4.63 -6.28
C ALA A 11 -0.46 -3.76 -5.27
N GLU A 12 -1.11 -2.69 -5.75
CA GLU A 12 -1.95 -1.82 -4.92
C GLU A 12 -3.06 -2.61 -4.21
N ARG A 13 -3.78 -3.45 -4.96
CA ARG A 13 -4.90 -4.25 -4.41
C ARG A 13 -4.42 -5.33 -3.44
N ALA A 14 -3.30 -5.98 -3.72
CA ALA A 14 -2.71 -6.96 -2.81
C ALA A 14 -2.35 -6.31 -1.46
N MET A 15 -1.73 -5.13 -1.50
CA MET A 15 -1.41 -4.35 -0.31
C MET A 15 -2.68 -3.95 0.48
N LEU A 16 -3.68 -3.37 -0.20
CA LEU A 16 -4.91 -2.91 0.45
C LEU A 16 -5.68 -4.07 1.11
N ARG A 17 -5.75 -5.23 0.44
CA ARG A 17 -6.34 -6.46 1.01
C ARG A 17 -5.60 -6.90 2.27
N ARG A 18 -4.26 -6.88 2.23
CA ARG A 18 -3.42 -7.31 3.36
C ARG A 18 -3.49 -6.37 4.57
N LEU A 19 -3.65 -5.07 4.34
CA LEU A 19 -3.89 -4.07 5.39
C LEU A 19 -5.34 -4.07 5.91
N GLN A 20 -6.24 -4.82 5.27
CA GLN A 20 -7.68 -4.77 5.52
C GLN A 20 -8.21 -3.32 5.44
N GLY A 21 -7.68 -2.52 4.52
CA GLY A 21 -8.11 -1.14 4.30
C GLY A 21 -9.53 -1.11 3.76
N GLY A 22 -10.51 -0.70 4.58
CA GLY A 22 -11.86 -0.39 4.11
C GLY A 22 -11.90 0.99 3.43
N CYS A 23 -13.05 1.38 2.86
CA CYS A 23 -13.20 2.65 2.12
C CYS A 23 -12.80 3.91 2.89
N LEU A 24 -12.82 3.86 4.23
CA LEU A 24 -12.50 4.98 5.11
C LEU A 24 -11.12 4.86 5.78
N ALA A 25 -10.33 3.84 5.43
CA ALA A 25 -8.98 3.73 5.96
C ALA A 25 -8.09 4.83 5.37
N PRO A 26 -7.28 5.54 6.18
CA PRO A 26 -6.39 6.62 5.72
C PRO A 26 -5.13 6.04 5.06
N VAL A 27 -5.33 5.27 3.99
CA VAL A 27 -4.31 4.51 3.28
C VAL A 27 -4.21 5.00 1.84
N ALA A 28 -3.00 5.19 1.35
CA ALA A 28 -2.72 5.44 -0.06
C ALA A 28 -1.82 4.33 -0.62
N ALA A 29 -2.08 3.93 -1.86
CA ALA A 29 -1.27 3.01 -2.64
C ALA A 29 -1.09 3.63 -4.03
N TRP A 30 0.14 3.65 -4.54
CA TRP A 30 0.43 4.11 -5.89
C TRP A 30 1.50 3.24 -6.53
N GLY A 31 1.06 2.41 -7.48
CA GLY A 31 1.87 1.54 -8.30
C GLY A 31 2.13 2.17 -9.67
N ARG A 32 3.36 2.04 -10.18
CA ARG A 32 3.71 2.45 -11.55
C ARG A 32 4.85 1.59 -12.08
N VAL A 33 4.86 1.34 -13.38
CA VAL A 33 5.98 0.66 -14.05
C VAL A 33 6.83 1.71 -14.74
N GLU A 34 8.08 1.87 -14.29
CA GLU A 34 9.06 2.81 -14.83
C GLU A 34 10.35 2.05 -15.14
N HIS A 35 10.91 2.23 -16.34
CA HIS A 35 12.16 1.59 -16.76
C HIS A 35 12.17 0.05 -16.55
N GLY A 36 11.03 -0.61 -16.75
CA GLY A 36 10.88 -2.06 -16.59
C GLY A 36 10.78 -2.53 -15.13
N GLN A 37 10.65 -1.62 -14.16
CA GLN A 37 10.46 -1.94 -12.75
C GLN A 37 9.09 -1.48 -12.27
N LEU A 38 8.42 -2.34 -11.52
CA LEU A 38 7.21 -1.97 -10.78
C LEU A 38 7.62 -1.31 -9.47
N ILE A 39 7.25 -0.05 -9.29
CA ILE A 39 7.45 0.72 -8.07
C ILE A 39 6.10 0.86 -7.37
N LEU A 40 6.01 0.38 -6.13
CA LEU A 40 4.85 0.58 -5.27
C LEU A 40 5.23 1.50 -4.11
N THR A 41 4.57 2.65 -4.03
CA THR A 41 4.64 3.56 -2.88
C THR A 41 3.34 3.48 -2.09
N ALA A 42 3.46 3.40 -0.77
CA ALA A 42 2.31 3.29 0.11
C ALA A 42 2.46 4.15 1.35
N ARG A 43 1.34 4.69 1.82
CA ARG A 43 1.28 5.56 3.01
C ARG A 43 0.09 5.19 3.88
N VAL A 44 0.26 5.30 5.20
CA VAL A 44 -0.81 5.23 6.19
C VAL A 44 -0.69 6.42 7.12
N LEU A 45 -1.78 7.15 7.31
CA LEU A 45 -1.82 8.38 8.11
C LEU A 45 -2.62 8.16 9.40
N SER A 46 -2.31 8.91 10.45
CA SER A 46 -3.22 9.08 11.58
C SER A 46 -4.46 9.89 11.15
N PRO A 47 -5.58 9.82 11.89
CA PRO A 47 -6.81 10.55 11.53
C PRO A 47 -6.62 12.07 11.45
N ASP A 48 -5.72 12.61 12.26
CA ASP A 48 -5.33 14.03 12.27
C ASP A 48 -4.17 14.38 11.31
N GLY A 49 -3.65 13.38 10.57
CA GLY A 49 -2.55 13.53 9.63
C GLY A 49 -1.16 13.75 10.23
N ARG A 50 -1.01 13.78 11.56
CA ARG A 50 0.27 14.09 12.23
C ARG A 50 1.28 12.95 12.19
N GLN A 51 0.80 11.70 12.14
CA GLN A 51 1.65 10.52 11.99
C GLN A 51 1.51 9.95 10.59
N LYS A 52 2.63 9.49 10.04
CA LYS A 52 2.71 8.87 8.73
C LYS A 52 3.64 7.67 8.78
N LYS A 53 3.18 6.53 8.25
CA LYS A 53 4.01 5.38 7.89
C LYS A 53 4.09 5.32 6.38
N GLU A 54 5.29 5.10 5.84
CA GLU A 54 5.54 5.14 4.41
C GLU A 54 6.52 4.04 4.03
N VAL A 55 6.21 3.34 2.95
CA VAL A 55 7.06 2.30 2.37
C VAL A 55 7.06 2.48 0.86
N MET A 56 8.23 2.32 0.24
CA MET A 56 8.40 2.28 -1.20
C MET A 56 9.30 1.09 -1.54
N LEU A 57 8.82 0.21 -2.41
CA LEU A 57 9.59 -0.93 -2.92
C LEU A 57 9.52 -0.97 -4.44
N ALA A 58 10.61 -1.41 -5.05
CA ALA A 58 10.68 -1.77 -6.46
C ALA A 58 10.76 -3.30 -6.60
N ALA A 59 10.18 -3.85 -7.67
CA ALA A 59 10.23 -5.25 -8.00
C ALA A 59 10.06 -5.46 -9.51
N ASP A 60 10.29 -6.70 -9.97
CA ASP A 60 9.86 -7.09 -11.30
C ASP A 60 8.32 -7.02 -11.39
N PRO A 61 7.72 -6.51 -12.49
CA PRO A 61 6.27 -6.54 -12.69
C PRO A 61 5.60 -7.91 -12.51
N VAL A 62 6.31 -9.02 -12.74
CA VAL A 62 5.78 -10.37 -12.50
C VAL A 62 5.55 -10.67 -11.01
N GLU A 63 6.23 -9.94 -10.12
CA GLU A 63 6.11 -10.07 -8.66
C GLU A 63 5.06 -9.12 -8.06
N ALA A 64 4.16 -8.55 -8.87
CA ALA A 64 3.21 -7.51 -8.45
C ALA A 64 2.46 -7.82 -7.15
N GLU A 65 1.88 -9.00 -7.02
CA GLU A 65 1.19 -9.40 -5.78
C GLU A 65 2.16 -9.49 -4.60
N GLY A 66 3.33 -10.10 -4.82
CA GLY A 66 4.37 -10.25 -3.80
C GLY A 66 4.90 -8.92 -3.27
N VAL A 67 5.16 -7.94 -4.15
CA VAL A 67 5.57 -6.60 -3.69
C VAL A 67 4.47 -5.91 -2.89
N GLY A 68 3.19 -6.07 -3.27
CA GLY A 68 2.06 -5.56 -2.50
C GLY A 68 1.99 -6.12 -1.07
N LEU A 69 2.20 -7.43 -0.92
CA LEU A 69 2.23 -8.08 0.40
C LEU A 69 3.40 -7.60 1.25
N ARG A 70 4.62 -7.54 0.70
CA ARG A 70 5.81 -7.06 1.42
C ARG A 70 5.66 -5.60 1.88
N VAL A 71 5.12 -4.73 1.03
CA VAL A 71 4.84 -3.33 1.40
C VAL A 71 3.88 -3.26 2.58
N ALA A 72 2.79 -4.03 2.55
CA ALA A 72 1.83 -4.08 3.65
C ALA A 72 2.44 -4.61 4.95
N GLU A 73 3.27 -5.65 4.88
CA GLU A 73 3.96 -6.22 6.05
C GLU A 73 4.95 -5.23 6.67
N GLN A 74 5.72 -4.50 5.85
CA GLN A 74 6.60 -3.45 6.35
C GLN A 74 5.82 -2.30 6.99
N LEU A 75 4.69 -1.90 6.41
CA LEU A 75 3.81 -0.89 7.03
C LEU A 75 3.28 -1.36 8.38
N ILE A 76 2.83 -2.61 8.49
CA ILE A 76 2.37 -3.20 9.75
C ILE A 76 3.49 -3.25 10.79
N ALA A 77 4.70 -3.66 10.39
CA ALA A 77 5.87 -3.66 11.27
C ALA A 77 6.23 -2.25 11.78
N GLN A 78 5.87 -1.19 11.05
CA GLN A 78 6.01 0.20 11.47
C GLN A 78 4.85 0.73 12.34
N GLY A 79 3.84 -0.09 12.64
CA GLY A 79 2.65 0.28 13.43
C GLY A 79 1.51 0.90 12.63
N ALA A 80 1.40 0.61 11.33
CA ALA A 80 0.29 1.13 10.50
C ALA A 80 -1.09 0.58 10.90
N ASP A 81 -1.14 -0.60 11.51
CA ASP A 81 -2.38 -1.23 11.98
C ASP A 81 -3.03 -0.42 13.12
N GLU A 82 -2.24 0.20 13.99
CA GLU A 82 -2.72 1.11 15.04
C GLU A 82 -3.36 2.36 14.44
N LEU A 83 -2.73 2.96 13.42
CA LEU A 83 -3.27 4.13 12.74
C LEU A 83 -4.60 3.80 12.06
N ILE A 84 -4.68 2.69 11.33
CA ILE A 84 -5.91 2.22 10.67
C ILE A 84 -7.01 1.97 11.71
N ARG A 85 -6.67 1.35 12.85
CA ARG A 85 -7.63 1.08 13.93
C ARG A 85 -8.13 2.37 14.58
N SER A 86 -7.25 3.34 14.80
CA SER A 86 -7.63 4.64 15.37
C SER A 86 -8.60 5.40 14.46
N ALA A 87 -8.39 5.35 13.14
CA ALA A 87 -9.26 6.00 12.17
C ALA A 87 -10.67 5.42 12.14
N ARG A 88 -10.81 4.10 12.28
CA ARG A 88 -12.14 3.45 12.35
C ARG A 88 -12.97 3.85 13.57
N ARG A 89 -12.35 4.33 14.65
CA ARG A 89 -13.04 4.78 15.87
C ARG A 89 -13.42 6.26 15.83
N ALA A 90 -12.81 7.02 14.93
CA ALA A 90 -13.03 8.45 14.79
C ALA A 90 -14.16 8.81 13.81
N VAL A 91 -14.74 7.79 13.14
CA VAL A 91 -15.86 7.91 12.20
C VAL A 91 -17.15 7.46 12.88
#